data_AF-A0A2V9V3U8-F1
#
_entry.id   AF-A0A2V9V3U8-F1
#
_cell.length_a   1.000
_cell.length_b   1.000
_cell.length_c   1.000
_cell.angle_alpha   90.00
_cell.angle_beta   90.00
_cell.angle_gamma   90.00
#
_symmetry.space_group_name_H-M   'P 1'
#
loop_
_entity.id
_entity.type
_entity.pdbx_description
1 polymer ?
#
loop_
_entity_poly.entity_id
_entity_poly.type
_entity_poly.pdbx_seq_one_letter_code
_entity_poly.pdbx_strand_id
1 'polypeptide(L)'
;MAEILIRFVVGGLVVSAFALLSDMLKPKSFAGVFGAAPSVALATISLTVVKDGAPYAAMEARSMIVGAVSFFVYSCVVSRVMLRGAWPALPVASFSLLLWTACTLGIWYIALR
;
A
#
# COMPACT_ATOMS: atom_id res chain seq x y z
N MET A 1 -3.61 -13.02 -20.22
CA MET A 1 -3.61 -11.69 -20.88
C MET A 1 -4.83 -10.84 -20.54
N ALA A 2 -6.07 -11.35 -20.72
CA ALA A 2 -7.28 -10.61 -20.37
C ALA A 2 -7.30 -10.11 -18.91
N GLU A 3 -6.81 -10.91 -17.96
CA GLU A 3 -6.75 -10.54 -16.53
C GLU A 3 -5.87 -9.31 -16.26
N ILE A 4 -4.71 -9.22 -16.89
CA ILE A 4 -3.80 -8.06 -16.76
C ILE A 4 -4.47 -6.83 -17.36
N LEU A 5 -5.17 -7.00 -18.49
CA LEU A 5 -5.92 -5.93 -19.13
C LEU A 5 -7.04 -5.40 -18.22
N ILE A 6 -7.79 -6.30 -17.57
CA ILE A 6 -8.87 -5.92 -16.64
C ILE A 6 -8.29 -5.21 -15.41
N ARG A 7 -7.21 -5.74 -14.81
CA ARG A 7 -6.52 -5.08 -13.68
C ARG A 7 -6.00 -3.70 -14.07
N PHE A 8 -5.47 -3.56 -15.28
CA PHE A 8 -4.98 -2.29 -15.81
C PHE A 8 -6.11 -1.28 -15.99
N VAL A 9 -7.23 -1.67 -16.62
CA VAL A 9 -8.37 -0.77 -16.87
C VAL A 9 -9.07 -0.39 -15.57
N VAL A 10 -9.42 -1.38 -14.73
CA VAL A 10 -10.10 -1.12 -13.45
C VAL A 10 -9.19 -0.34 -12.51
N GLY A 11 -7.94 -0.78 -12.37
CA GLY A 11 -6.95 -0.08 -11.54
C GLY A 11 -6.70 1.34 -12.03
N GLY A 12 -6.51 1.53 -13.34
CA GLY A 12 -6.28 2.84 -13.96
C GLY A 12 -7.48 3.79 -13.82
N LEU A 13 -8.71 3.29 -14.00
CA LEU A 13 -9.93 4.07 -13.78
C LEU A 13 -10.05 4.53 -12.32
N VAL A 14 -9.83 3.62 -11.37
CA VAL A 14 -9.92 3.93 -9.94
C VAL A 14 -8.82 4.93 -9.53
N VAL A 15 -7.58 4.74 -10.00
CA VAL A 15 -6.47 5.69 -9.77
C VAL A 15 -6.81 7.07 -10.34
N SER A 16 -7.38 7.13 -11.55
CA SER A 16 -7.78 8.39 -12.18
C SER A 16 -8.90 9.08 -11.40
N ALA A 17 -9.89 8.32 -10.92
CA ALA A 17 -10.97 8.85 -10.09
C ALA A 17 -10.45 9.42 -8.77
N PHE A 18 -9.55 8.70 -8.08
CA PHE A 18 -8.91 9.21 -6.86
C PHE A 18 -8.03 10.43 -7.13
N ALA A 19 -7.30 10.47 -8.24
CA ALA A 19 -6.51 11.63 -8.62
C ALA A 19 -7.39 12.87 -8.81
N LEU A 20 -8.48 12.75 -9.55
CA LEU A 20 -9.47 13.83 -9.74
C LEU A 20 -10.09 14.28 -8.43
N LEU A 21 -10.55 13.33 -7.60
CA LEU A 21 -11.12 13.63 -6.29
C LEU A 21 -10.12 14.41 -5.42
N SER A 22 -8.85 14.02 -5.48
CA SER A 22 -7.79 14.60 -4.68
C SER A 22 -7.34 15.99 -5.11
N ASP A 23 -7.48 16.29 -6.41
CA ASP A 23 -7.20 17.64 -6.95
C ASP A 23 -8.33 18.62 -6.61
N MET A 24 -9.58 18.11 -6.53
CA MET A 24 -10.74 18.90 -6.13
C MET A 24 -10.77 19.21 -4.62
N LEU A 25 -10.13 18.41 -3.78
CA LEU A 25 -10.13 18.57 -2.32
C LEU A 25 -8.97 19.47 -1.86
N LYS A 26 -9.28 20.55 -1.13
CA LYS A 26 -8.30 21.33 -0.37
C LYS A 26 -8.35 20.93 1.11
N PRO A 27 -7.20 20.81 1.80
CA PRO A 27 -5.82 21.10 1.38
C PRO A 27 -5.16 20.03 0.48
N LYS A 28 -4.17 20.44 -0.33
CA LYS A 28 -3.40 19.56 -1.25
C LYS A 28 -2.67 18.40 -0.56
N SER A 29 -2.57 18.39 0.77
CA SER A 29 -2.08 17.23 1.52
C SER A 29 -2.95 15.99 1.33
N PHE A 30 -4.25 16.15 1.00
CA PHE A 30 -5.13 15.03 0.69
C PHE A 30 -4.76 14.33 -0.62
N ALA A 31 -4.11 15.02 -1.58
CA ALA A 31 -3.56 14.41 -2.79
C ALA A 31 -2.55 13.29 -2.51
N GLY A 32 -1.72 13.46 -1.47
CA GLY A 32 -0.81 12.39 -1.04
C GLY A 32 -1.56 11.16 -0.50
N VAL A 33 -2.62 11.37 0.28
CA VAL A 33 -3.42 10.28 0.89
C VAL A 33 -4.20 9.51 -0.18
N PHE A 34 -4.88 10.22 -1.09
CA PHE A 34 -5.65 9.60 -2.17
C PHE A 34 -4.77 9.04 -3.29
N GLY A 35 -3.60 9.63 -3.55
CA GLY A 35 -2.60 9.06 -4.47
C GLY A 35 -1.96 7.77 -3.93
N ALA A 36 -1.88 7.63 -2.61
CA ALA A 36 -1.45 6.40 -1.95
C ALA A 36 -2.59 5.37 -1.78
N ALA A 37 -3.83 5.69 -2.21
CA ALA A 37 -4.95 4.78 -2.08
C ALA A 37 -4.68 3.46 -2.81
N PRO A 38 -4.93 2.30 -2.19
CA PRO A 38 -4.55 0.98 -2.70
C PRO A 38 -5.52 0.50 -3.80
N SER A 39 -5.72 1.33 -4.83
CA SER A 39 -6.66 1.15 -5.94
C SER A 39 -6.42 -0.16 -6.69
N VAL A 40 -5.15 -0.51 -6.89
CA VAL A 40 -4.72 -1.76 -7.54
C VAL A 40 -5.03 -2.97 -6.66
N ALA A 41 -4.95 -2.83 -5.33
CA ALA A 41 -5.27 -3.91 -4.40
C ALA A 41 -6.77 -4.23 -4.39
N LEU A 42 -7.63 -3.19 -4.44
CA LEU A 42 -9.09 -3.37 -4.55
C LEU A 42 -9.48 -4.13 -5.83
N ALA A 43 -8.90 -3.76 -6.97
CA ALA A 43 -9.12 -4.47 -8.23
C ALA A 43 -8.63 -5.93 -8.16
N THR A 44 -7.48 -6.15 -7.50
CA THR A 44 -6.90 -7.48 -7.33
C THR A 44 -7.78 -8.37 -6.46
N ILE A 45 -8.17 -7.94 -5.25
CA ILE A 45 -9.06 -8.72 -4.36
C ILE A 45 -10.38 -9.03 -5.05
N SER A 46 -10.97 -8.06 -5.76
CA SER A 46 -12.25 -8.25 -6.47
C SER A 46 -12.14 -9.36 -7.51
N LEU A 47 -11.05 -9.38 -8.29
CA LEU A 47 -10.79 -10.46 -9.25
C LEU A 47 -10.49 -11.79 -8.58
N THR A 48 -9.73 -11.78 -7.50
CA THR A 48 -9.39 -12.97 -6.71
C THR A 48 -10.64 -13.65 -6.14
N VAL A 49 -11.61 -12.87 -5.63
CA VAL A 49 -12.90 -13.42 -5.15
C VAL A 49 -13.64 -14.14 -6.26
N VAL A 50 -13.69 -13.57 -7.47
CA VAL A 50 -14.41 -14.14 -8.61
C VAL A 50 -13.75 -15.42 -9.13
N LYS A 51 -12.41 -15.47 -9.11
CA LYS A 51 -11.65 -16.55 -9.75
C LYS A 51 -11.32 -17.71 -8.81
N ASP A 52 -10.79 -17.39 -7.63
CA ASP A 52 -10.19 -18.36 -6.70
C ASP A 52 -11.08 -18.56 -5.45
N GLY A 53 -12.16 -17.78 -5.33
CA GLY A 53 -13.16 -17.89 -4.28
C GLY A 53 -12.85 -17.07 -3.01
N ALA A 54 -13.87 -16.94 -2.17
CA ALA A 54 -13.81 -16.20 -0.92
C ALA A 54 -12.68 -16.62 0.06
N PRO A 55 -12.36 -17.92 0.27
CA PRO A 55 -11.33 -18.30 1.24
C PRO A 55 -9.92 -17.85 0.80
N TYR A 56 -9.62 -17.91 -0.50
CA TYR A 56 -8.33 -17.47 -1.03
C TYR A 56 -8.21 -15.94 -1.00
N ALA A 57 -9.29 -15.22 -1.36
CA ALA A 57 -9.33 -13.76 -1.22
C ALA A 57 -9.16 -13.29 0.24
N ALA A 58 -9.70 -14.03 1.21
CA ALA A 58 -9.53 -13.72 2.63
C ALA A 58 -8.07 -13.88 3.08
N MET A 59 -7.34 -14.86 2.54
CA MET A 59 -5.91 -15.05 2.80
C MET A 59 -5.10 -13.87 2.23
N GLU A 60 -5.34 -13.50 0.97
CA GLU A 60 -4.70 -12.35 0.33
C GLU A 60 -4.97 -11.05 1.10
N ALA A 61 -6.21 -10.83 1.54
CA ALA A 61 -6.58 -9.66 2.34
C ALA A 61 -5.82 -9.61 3.68
N ARG A 62 -5.64 -10.75 4.37
CA ARG A 62 -4.85 -10.82 5.61
C ARG A 62 -3.39 -10.46 5.37
N SER A 63 -2.80 -10.97 4.30
CA SER A 63 -1.42 -10.64 3.91
C SER A 63 -1.27 -9.15 3.59
N MET A 64 -2.25 -8.54 2.92
CA MET A 64 -2.27 -7.10 2.66
C MET A 64 -2.34 -6.26 3.95
N ILE A 65 -3.14 -6.69 4.93
CA ILE A 65 -3.21 -6.02 6.25
C ILE A 65 -1.86 -6.05 6.96
N VAL A 66 -1.16 -7.20 6.95
CA VAL A 66 0.17 -7.32 7.55
C VAL A 66 1.19 -6.40 6.87
N GLY A 67 1.13 -6.30 5.54
CA GLY A 67 1.94 -5.34 4.77
C GLY A 67 1.65 -3.89 5.17
N ALA A 68 0.37 -3.53 5.33
CA ALA A 68 -0.06 -2.19 5.74
C ALA A 68 0.43 -1.83 7.15
N VAL A 69 0.33 -2.75 8.12
CA VAL A 69 0.85 -2.55 9.49
C VAL A 69 2.36 -2.33 9.47
N SER A 70 3.09 -3.13 8.70
CA SER A 70 4.54 -2.98 8.55
C SER A 70 4.91 -1.63 7.93
N PHE A 71 4.14 -1.18 6.93
CA PHE A 71 4.36 0.11 6.28
C PHE A 71 4.04 1.30 7.21
N PHE A 72 3.08 1.14 8.12
CA PHE A 72 2.78 2.14 9.13
C PHE A 72 3.94 2.30 10.13
N VAL A 73 4.55 1.20 10.57
CA VAL A 73 5.74 1.22 11.43
C VAL A 73 6.91 1.91 10.71
N TYR A 74 7.17 1.54 9.45
CA TYR A 74 8.15 2.22 8.60
C TYR A 74 7.92 3.73 8.55
N SER A 75 6.68 4.15 8.25
CA SER A 75 6.31 5.55 8.11
C SER A 75 6.50 6.32 9.42
N CYS A 76 6.18 5.69 10.57
CA CYS A 76 6.42 6.26 11.89
C CYS A 76 7.93 6.47 12.15
N VAL A 77 8.76 5.48 11.84
CA VAL A 77 10.21 5.57 12.06
C VAL A 77 10.84 6.65 11.17
N VAL A 78 10.52 6.67 9.87
CA VAL A 78 11.00 7.69 8.94
C VAL A 78 10.59 9.08 9.40
N SER A 79 9.32 9.27 9.76
CA SER A 79 8.82 10.55 10.27
C SER A 79 9.56 10.99 11.53
N ARG A 80 9.78 10.08 12.50
CA ARG A 80 10.50 10.39 13.74
C ARG A 80 11.96 10.75 13.51
N VAL A 81 12.65 10.07 12.58
CA VAL A 81 14.05 10.35 12.26
C VAL A 81 14.18 11.68 11.52
N MET A 82 13.33 11.95 10.53
CA MET A 82 13.35 13.20 9.78
C MET A 82 12.93 14.42 10.61
N LEU A 83 12.02 14.26 11.56
CA LEU A 83 11.61 15.35 12.47
C LEU A 83 12.65 15.65 13.55
N ARG A 84 13.52 14.70 13.90
CA ARG A 84 14.54 14.86 14.96
C ARG A 84 15.93 15.17 14.44
N GLY A 85 16.21 14.90 13.17
CA GLY A 85 17.50 15.20 12.57
C GLY A 85 17.33 15.83 11.20
N ALA A 86 18.11 16.87 10.92
CA ALA A 86 18.18 17.54 9.61
C ALA A 86 18.88 16.67 8.54
N TRP A 87 18.56 15.38 8.48
CA TRP A 87 19.13 14.43 7.54
C TRP A 87 18.37 14.50 6.21
N PRO A 88 19.07 14.35 5.08
CA PRO A 88 18.41 14.30 3.78
C PRO A 88 17.42 13.12 3.72
N ALA A 89 16.29 13.32 3.03
CA ALA A 89 15.21 12.33 2.97
C ALA A 89 15.61 11.02 2.28
N LEU A 90 16.50 11.09 1.29
CA LEU A 90 16.86 9.95 0.43
C LEU A 90 17.52 8.80 1.23
N PRO A 91 18.59 9.03 2.03
CA PRO A 91 19.22 7.95 2.77
C PRO A 91 18.31 7.38 3.86
N VAL A 92 17.55 8.23 4.56
CA VAL A 92 16.66 7.82 5.66
C VAL A 92 15.55 6.89 5.15
N ALA A 93 14.95 7.22 4.00
CA ALA A 93 13.95 6.37 3.36
C ALA A 93 14.56 5.04 2.89
N SER A 94 15.72 5.07 2.22
CA SER A 94 16.40 3.87 1.73
C SER A 94 16.78 2.88 2.83
N PHE A 95 17.34 3.36 3.95
CA PHE A 95 17.65 2.49 5.08
C PHE A 95 16.38 1.96 5.76
N SER A 96 15.35 2.80 5.86
CA SER A 96 14.09 2.37 6.46
C SER A 96 13.35 1.34 5.60
N LEU A 97 13.60 1.26 4.28
CA LEU A 97 13.06 0.16 3.46
C LEU A 97 13.53 -1.20 3.96
N LEU A 98 14.76 -1.31 4.47
CA LEU A 98 15.25 -2.55 5.09
C LEU A 98 14.52 -2.88 6.39
N LEU A 99 14.13 -1.84 7.15
CA LEU A 99 13.29 -2.02 8.33
C LEU A 99 11.90 -2.54 7.94
N TRP A 100 11.32 -1.99 6.87
CA TRP A 100 10.01 -2.41 6.38
C TRP A 100 10.02 -3.87 5.91
N THR A 101 11.03 -4.29 5.15
CA THR A 101 11.18 -5.68 4.72
C THR A 101 11.40 -6.61 5.91
N ALA A 102 12.24 -6.23 6.87
CA ALA A 102 12.47 -7.00 8.10
C ALA A 102 11.20 -7.16 8.94
N CYS A 103 10.43 -6.09 9.16
CA CYS A 103 9.16 -6.14 9.88
C CYS A 103 8.12 -7.00 9.15
N THR A 104 8.01 -6.87 7.83
CA THR A 104 7.05 -7.64 7.04
C THR A 104 7.37 -9.13 7.11
N LEU A 105 8.64 -9.51 6.94
CA LEU A 105 9.09 -10.90 7.05
C LEU A 105 8.91 -11.44 8.47
N GLY A 106 9.20 -10.64 9.49
CA GLY A 106 9.03 -11.02 10.90
C GLY A 106 7.56 -11.27 11.26
N ILE A 107 6.67 -10.36 10.89
CA ILE A 107 5.22 -10.51 11.17
C ILE A 107 4.64 -11.66 10.35
N TRP A 108 5.04 -11.82 9.08
CA TRP A 108 4.61 -12.96 8.27
C TRP A 108 5.03 -14.30 8.90
N TYR A 109 6.27 -14.40 9.37
CA TYR A 109 6.79 -15.61 10.02
C TYR A 109 6.06 -15.97 11.32
N ILE A 110 5.62 -14.97 12.08
CA ILE A 110 4.96 -15.16 13.38
C ILE A 110 3.46 -15.37 13.25
N ALA A 111 2.78 -14.68 12.32
CA ALA A 111 1.33 -14.60 12.27
C ALA A 111 0.66 -15.37 11.11
N LEU A 112 1.41 -15.72 10.07
CA LEU A 112 0.88 -16.29 8.82
C LEU A 112 1.51 -17.64 8.43
N ARG A 113 2.44 -18.16 9.24
CA ARG A 113 2.97 -19.52 9.11
C ARG A 113 2.06 -20.54 9.80
#